data_AF-X1LPK9-F1
#
_entry.id   AF-X1LPK9-F1
#
_cell.length_a   1.000
_cell.length_b   1.000
_cell.length_c   1.000
_cell.angle_alpha   90.00
_cell.angle_beta   90.00
_cell.angle_gamma   90.00
#
_symmetry.space_group_name_H-M   'P 1'
#
loop_
_entity.id
_entity.type
_entity.pdbx_description
1 polymer ?
#
loop_
_entity_poly.entity_id
_entity_poly.type
_entity_poly.pdbx_seq_one_letter_code
_entity_poly.pdbx_strand_id
1 'polypeptide(L)'
;MKQRVVQLIEETIKLLQKQKELPRFEIPEISVEYPEKEIHGDYSTNIAMNLAGKLKKKPIEIAKIITQSLDQSLFDKVEIVEPGFINFSIKKQYLQEQIVEILDKGEK
;
A
#
# COMPACT_ATOMS: atom_id res chain seq x y z
N MET A 1 -0.47 -10.63 -6.22
CA MET A 1 -0.78 -9.18 -6.24
C MET A 1 -1.07 -8.60 -4.86
N LYS A 2 -2.12 -9.01 -4.13
CA LYS A 2 -2.40 -8.53 -2.76
C LYS A 2 -1.18 -8.56 -1.82
N GLN A 3 -0.44 -9.67 -1.77
CA GLN A 3 0.79 -9.79 -0.98
C GLN A 3 1.89 -8.79 -1.39
N ARG A 4 1.99 -8.43 -2.67
CA ARG A 4 2.96 -7.43 -3.14
C ARG A 4 2.62 -6.04 -2.63
N VAL A 5 1.33 -5.69 -2.58
CA VAL A 5 0.85 -4.43 -1.99
C VAL A 5 1.17 -4.38 -0.50
N VAL A 6 0.93 -5.47 0.24
CA VAL A 6 1.29 -5.59 1.66
C VAL A 6 2.79 -5.34 1.86
N GLN A 7 3.65 -6.01 1.08
CA GLN A 7 5.10 -5.86 1.15
C GLN A 7 5.54 -4.41 0.89
N LEU A 8 4.99 -3.76 -0.14
CA LEU A 8 5.32 -2.37 -0.46
C LEU A 8 4.95 -1.42 0.69
N ILE A 9 3.78 -1.60 1.30
CA ILE A 9 3.36 -0.80 2.46
C ILE A 9 4.33 -1.01 3.63
N GLU A 10 4.70 -2.27 3.90
CA GLU A 10 5.62 -2.61 4.98
C GLU A 10 7.02 -2.00 4.76
N GLU A 11 7.57 -2.14 3.55
CA GLU A 11 8.84 -1.55 3.13
C GLU A 11 8.82 -0.03 3.27
N THR A 12 7.72 0.61 2.86
CA THR A 12 7.53 2.06 2.96
C THR A 12 7.52 2.53 4.42
N ILE A 13 6.80 1.81 5.30
CA ILE A 13 6.78 2.15 6.74
C ILE A 13 8.18 2.00 7.35
N LYS A 14 8.91 0.92 7.02
CA LYS A 14 10.29 0.71 7.48
C LYS A 14 11.24 1.81 6.99
N LEU A 15 11.08 2.25 5.74
CA LEU A 15 11.84 3.36 5.17
C LEU A 15 11.58 4.67 5.94
N LEU A 16 10.31 5.00 6.18
CA LEU A 16 9.91 6.18 6.95
C LEU A 16 10.45 6.16 8.39
N GLN A 17 10.45 4.99 9.03
CA GLN A 17 11.07 4.82 10.35
C GLN A 17 12.59 5.03 10.32
N LYS A 18 13.27 4.57 9.25
CA LYS A 18 14.71 4.77 9.06
C LYS A 18 15.06 6.24 8.79
N GLN A 19 14.21 6.95 8.05
CA GLN A 19 14.35 8.38 7.75
C GLN A 19 13.95 9.30 8.91
N LYS A 20 13.42 8.74 10.01
CA LYS A 20 12.91 9.47 11.19
C LYS A 20 11.65 10.32 10.91
N GLU A 21 10.98 10.11 9.79
CA GLU A 21 9.65 10.68 9.49
C GLU A 21 8.56 10.03 10.35
N LEU A 22 8.74 8.75 10.68
CA LEU A 22 7.93 8.02 11.65
C LEU A 22 8.78 7.57 12.85
N PRO A 23 8.25 7.59 14.08
CA PRO A 23 8.92 6.98 15.22
C PRO A 23 9.05 5.47 15.03
N ARG A 24 9.97 4.84 15.75
CA ARG A 24 10.03 3.36 15.77
C ARG A 24 8.84 2.79 16.53
N PHE A 25 8.15 1.86 15.91
CA PHE A 25 7.07 1.08 16.50
C PHE A 25 7.01 -0.29 15.82
N GLU A 26 6.40 -1.26 16.49
CA GLU A 26 6.05 -2.53 15.88
C GLU A 26 4.91 -2.34 14.88
N ILE A 27 5.21 -2.62 13.61
CA ILE A 27 4.25 -2.52 12.50
C ILE A 27 3.16 -3.56 12.75
N PRO A 28 1.89 -3.15 12.90
CA PRO A 28 0.79 -4.10 13.06
C PRO A 28 0.60 -4.91 11.78
N GLU A 29 -0.21 -5.96 11.85
CA GLU A 29 -0.63 -6.68 10.65
C GLU A 29 -1.27 -5.72 9.62
N ILE A 30 -0.77 -5.76 8.39
CA ILE A 30 -1.25 -4.93 7.29
C ILE A 30 -2.35 -5.70 6.58
N SER A 31 -3.60 -5.28 6.77
CA SER A 31 -4.71 -5.79 5.96
C SER A 31 -4.81 -5.02 4.64
N VAL A 32 -4.91 -5.77 3.55
CA VAL A 32 -5.22 -5.26 2.21
C VAL A 32 -6.43 -6.04 1.71
N GLU A 33 -7.51 -5.35 1.37
CA GLU A 33 -8.79 -5.97 1.00
C GLU A 33 -9.27 -5.43 -0.34
N TYR A 34 -10.28 -6.08 -0.92
CA TYR A 34 -10.98 -5.50 -2.05
C TYR A 34 -11.92 -4.41 -1.53
N PRO A 35 -11.95 -3.21 -2.14
CA PRO A 35 -12.85 -2.17 -1.69
C PRO A 35 -14.32 -2.55 -1.93
N GLU A 36 -15.22 -2.03 -1.10
CA GLU A 36 -16.67 -2.28 -1.22
C GLU A 36 -17.27 -1.75 -2.52
N LYS A 37 -16.66 -0.71 -3.10
CA LYS A 37 -17.09 -0.10 -4.36
C LYS A 37 -15.95 -0.14 -5.37
N GLU A 38 -16.24 -0.58 -6.59
CA GLU A 38 -15.25 -0.67 -7.67
C GLU A 38 -14.58 0.68 -8.00
N ILE A 39 -15.28 1.80 -7.76
CA ILE A 39 -14.71 3.16 -7.94
C ILE A 39 -13.49 3.43 -7.05
N HIS A 40 -13.30 2.64 -5.99
CA HIS A 40 -12.19 2.75 -5.05
C HIS A 40 -10.99 1.86 -5.44
N GLY A 41 -10.96 1.37 -6.69
CA GLY A 41 -9.82 0.64 -7.24
C GLY A 41 -9.86 -0.86 -6.95
N ASP A 42 -8.70 -1.50 -7.06
CA ASP A 42 -8.54 -2.96 -6.95
C ASP A 42 -8.28 -3.38 -5.50
N TYR A 43 -7.58 -2.55 -4.73
CA TYR A 43 -7.19 -2.86 -3.36
C TYR A 43 -7.37 -1.66 -2.42
N SER A 44 -7.64 -1.93 -1.15
CA SER A 44 -7.76 -0.92 -0.10
C SER A 44 -7.05 -1.37 1.17
N THR A 45 -6.51 -0.44 1.94
CA THR A 45 -5.95 -0.70 3.27
C THR A 45 -6.39 0.36 4.28
N ASN A 46 -6.63 -0.09 5.51
CA ASN A 46 -6.93 0.76 6.67
C ASN A 46 -5.69 1.03 7.55
N ILE A 47 -4.48 0.71 7.08
CA ILE A 47 -3.26 0.76 7.89
C ILE A 47 -3.05 2.13 8.57
N ALA A 48 -3.42 3.23 7.91
CA ALA A 48 -3.28 4.57 8.49
C ALA A 48 -4.17 4.78 9.73
N MET A 49 -5.34 4.12 9.78
CA MET A 49 -6.22 4.13 10.95
C MET A 49 -5.62 3.32 12.09
N ASN A 50 -5.09 2.14 11.79
CA ASN A 50 -4.45 1.28 12.79
C ASN A 50 -3.21 1.95 13.42
N LEU A 51 -2.51 2.77 12.64
CA LEU A 51 -1.34 3.53 13.10
C LEU A 51 -1.71 4.83 13.83
N ALA A 52 -2.92 5.37 13.67
CA ALA A 52 -3.32 6.64 14.26
C ALA A 52 -3.17 6.68 15.78
N GLY A 53 -3.58 5.61 16.47
CA GLY A 53 -3.41 5.47 17.91
C GLY A 53 -1.93 5.44 18.34
N LYS A 54 -1.08 4.75 17.58
CA LYS A 54 0.36 4.63 17.89
C LYS A 54 1.13 5.93 17.63
N LEU A 55 0.75 6.64 16.57
CA LEU A 55 1.43 7.85 16.11
C LEU A 55 0.85 9.15 16.71
N LYS A 56 -0.30 9.07 17.38
CA LYS A 56 -1.06 10.24 17.88
C LYS A 56 -1.29 11.31 16.78
N LYS A 57 -1.49 10.84 15.55
CA LYS A 57 -1.74 11.66 14.35
C LYS A 57 -3.08 11.27 13.74
N LYS A 58 -3.69 12.19 13.00
CA LYS A 58 -4.93 11.90 12.28
C LYS A 58 -4.64 10.83 11.21
N PRO A 59 -5.53 9.83 11.01
CA PRO A 59 -5.29 8.80 10.01
C PRO A 59 -5.03 9.36 8.60
N ILE A 60 -5.72 10.44 8.23
CA ILE A 60 -5.51 11.12 6.94
C ILE A 60 -4.09 11.68 6.77
N GLU A 61 -3.45 12.14 7.84
CA GLU A 61 -2.07 12.63 7.79
C GLU A 61 -1.10 11.47 7.60
N ILE A 62 -1.36 10.35 8.28
CA ILE A 62 -0.55 9.13 8.16
C ILE A 62 -0.68 8.55 6.75
N ALA A 63 -1.90 8.52 6.20
CA ALA A 63 -2.14 8.08 4.83
C ALA A 63 -1.36 8.93 3.82
N LYS A 64 -1.30 10.26 4.02
CA LYS A 64 -0.49 11.15 3.18
C LYS A 64 1.00 10.84 3.28
N ILE A 65 1.52 10.66 4.49
CA ILE A 65 2.95 10.33 4.71
C ILE A 65 3.31 9.01 4.01
N ILE A 66 2.48 7.98 4.17
CA ILE A 66 2.70 6.67 3.53
C ILE A 66 2.66 6.81 2.01
N THR A 67 1.60 7.38 1.45
CA THR A 67 1.42 7.49 -0.01
C THR A 67 2.47 8.36 -0.70
N GLN A 68 3.01 9.38 -0.01
CA GLN A 68 4.10 10.22 -0.52
C GLN A 68 5.44 9.48 -0.63
N SER A 69 5.68 8.49 0.22
CA SER A 69 6.94 7.70 0.21
C SER A 69 6.79 6.32 -0.43
N LEU A 70 5.57 5.94 -0.79
CA LEU A 70 5.25 4.66 -1.42
C LEU A 70 5.78 4.65 -2.86
N ASP A 71 6.41 3.55 -3.27
CA ASP A 71 6.68 3.32 -4.69
C ASP A 71 5.36 3.10 -5.45
N GLN A 72 5.06 4.02 -6.37
CA GLN A 72 3.83 4.01 -7.17
C GLN A 72 4.01 3.37 -8.55
N SER A 73 5.17 2.75 -8.83
CA SER A 73 5.45 2.08 -10.10
C SER A 73 4.36 1.07 -10.50
N LEU A 74 3.80 0.35 -9.52
CA LEU A 74 2.76 -0.67 -9.70
C LEU A 74 1.34 -0.11 -9.84
N PHE A 75 1.10 1.13 -9.42
CA PHE A 75 -0.24 1.69 -9.27
C PHE A 75 -0.56 2.69 -10.37
N ASP A 76 -1.71 2.52 -11.01
CA ASP A 76 -2.28 3.50 -11.92
C ASP A 76 -2.81 4.71 -11.14
N LYS A 77 -3.43 4.45 -9.98
CA LYS A 77 -3.97 5.45 -9.08
C LYS A 77 -3.75 5.03 -7.63
N VAL A 78 -3.37 5.99 -6.79
CA VAL A 78 -3.41 5.86 -5.33
C VAL A 78 -4.27 6.98 -4.78
N GLU A 79 -5.33 6.63 -4.06
CA GLU A 79 -6.32 7.60 -3.56
C GLU A 79 -6.51 7.44 -2.05
N ILE A 80 -6.57 8.58 -1.36
CA ILE A 80 -6.84 8.60 0.07
C ILE A 80 -8.31 8.99 0.27
N VAL A 81 -9.06 8.17 0.99
CA VAL A 81 -10.48 8.40 1.28
C VAL A 81 -10.68 8.50 2.79
N GLU A 82 -11.56 9.38 3.24
CA GLU A 82 -11.92 9.48 4.65
C GLU A 82 -12.49 8.15 5.18
N PRO A 83 -12.16 7.76 6.44
CA PRO A 83 -11.39 8.50 7.44
C PRO A 83 -9.86 8.35 7.32
N GLY A 84 -9.33 7.62 6.33
CA GLY A 84 -7.91 7.35 6.14
C GLY A 84 -7.61 6.04 5.40
N PHE A 85 -8.56 5.56 4.59
CA PHE A 85 -8.32 4.43 3.70
C PHE A 85 -7.37 4.85 2.59
N ILE A 86 -6.47 3.93 2.21
CA ILE A 86 -5.61 4.09 1.03
C ILE A 86 -6.07 3.07 0.01
N ASN A 87 -6.55 3.57 -1.12
CA ASN A 87 -7.09 2.82 -2.24
C ASN A 87 -6.07 2.77 -3.37
N PHE A 88 -5.94 1.63 -4.02
CA PHE A 88 -4.96 1.35 -5.06
C PHE A 88 -5.64 0.79 -6.30
N SER A 89 -5.39 1.41 -7.45
CA SER A 89 -5.69 0.84 -8.77
C SER A 89 -4.39 0.36 -9.40
N ILE A 90 -4.34 -0.87 -9.90
CA ILE A 90 -3.14 -1.48 -10.47
C ILE A 90 -3.00 -1.12 -11.95
N LYS A 91 -1.77 -0.84 -12.41
CA LYS A 91 -1.51 -0.64 -13.84
C LYS A 91 -1.80 -1.92 -14.61
N LYS A 92 -2.63 -1.83 -15.66
CA LYS A 92 -2.94 -2.95 -16.56
C LYS A 92 -1.69 -3.55 -17.22
N GLN A 93 -0.67 -2.73 -17.49
CA GLN A 93 0.59 -3.17 -18.08
C GLN A 93 1.40 -4.08 -17.14
N TYR A 94 1.36 -3.82 -15.83
CA TYR A 94 2.06 -4.66 -14.85
C TYR A 94 1.46 -6.08 -14.76
N LEU A 95 0.15 -6.22 -14.97
CA LEU A 95 -0.48 -7.54 -15.08
C LEU A 95 0.00 -8.33 -16.32
N GLN A 96 0.35 -7.64 -17.40
CA GLN A 96 0.82 -8.30 -18.63
C GLN A 96 2.28 -8.75 -18.52
N GLU A 97 3.14 -7.97 -17.86
CA GLU A 97 4.55 -8.31 -17.64
C GLU A 97 4.73 -9.54 -16.72
N GLN A 98 3.87 -9.69 -15.71
CA GLN A 98 3.86 -10.85 -14.81
C GLN A 98 3.48 -12.16 -15.52
N ILE A 99 2.62 -12.12 -16.55
CA ILE A 99 2.27 -13.31 -17.34
C ILE A 99 3.47 -13.80 -18.16
N VAL A 100 4.27 -12.86 -18.67
CA VAL A 100 5.48 -13.19 -19.46
C VAL A 100 6.57 -13.80 -18.56
N GLU A 101 6.78 -13.29 -17.34
CA GLU A 101 7.75 -13.87 -16.40
C GLU A 101 7.40 -15.29 -15.92
N ILE A 102 6.11 -15.62 -15.80
CA ILE A 102 5.69 -16.98 -15.37
C ILE A 102 5.89 -17.99 -16.49
N LEU A 103 5.69 -17.60 -17.76
CA LEU A 103 5.98 -18.46 -18.90
C LEU A 103 7.48 -18.77 -19.03
N ASP A 104 8.35 -17.83 -18.66
CA ASP A 104 9.81 -17.99 -18.74
C ASP A 104 10.41 -18.82 -17.58
N LYS A 105 9.64 -19.02 -16.49
CA LYS A 105 10.04 -19.87 -15.35
C LYS A 105 9.41 -21.27 -15.36
N GLY A 106 8.61 -21.59 -16.38
CA GLY A 106 8.01 -22.91 -16.60
C GLY A 106 8.83 -23.85 -17.48
N GLU A 107 9.90 -23.36 -18.12
CA GLU A 107 10.85 -24.18 -18.89
C GLU A 107 12.17 -24.32 -18.13
N LYS A 108 12.19 -25.19 -17.11
CA LYS A 108 13.41 -25.93 -16.70
C LYS A 108 13.10 -27.15 -15.85
#